data_AF-A0A6A4BFK9-F1
#
_entry.id   AF-A0A6A4BFK9-F1
#
_cell.length_a   1.000
_cell.length_b   1.000
_cell.length_c   1.000
_cell.angle_alpha   90.00
_cell.angle_beta   90.00
_cell.angle_gamma   90.00
#
_symmetry.space_group_name_H-M   'P 1'
#
loop_
_entity.id
_entity.type
_entity.pdbx_description
1 polymer ?
#
loop_
_entity_poly.entity_id
_entity_poly.type
_entity_poly.pdbx_seq_one_letter_code
_entity_poly.pdbx_strand_id
1 'polypeptide(L)'
;MGSGAHTSIVALFVLSCFLCASVESQAVVESAKSNLRPTLLLTGDSLTELSVDPARMGWVSLLQSDYIRTADVIVRGVSGYSTEWFLKYVMPTIEDEISSSAYAVPSLITIFLGTNDGVLVNGSNPEMHVPISEYKENLIKNVSGFQNAAPEADILLITPPHVGDGAGIQHASERNDMKRDSSTAPMP
;
A
#
# COMPACT_ATOMS: atom_id res chain seq x y z
N MET A 1 50.62 9.58 52.79
CA MET A 1 50.06 8.79 51.68
C MET A 1 48.57 8.64 51.91
N GLY A 2 47.69 9.24 51.10
CA GLY A 2 46.23 9.12 51.35
C GLY A 2 45.28 10.08 50.61
N SER A 3 45.77 11.03 49.80
CA SER A 3 44.90 12.02 49.13
C SER A 3 44.41 11.59 47.74
N GLY A 4 45.12 10.70 47.04
CA GLY A 4 44.83 10.37 45.63
C GLY A 4 43.66 9.40 45.38
N ALA A 5 43.22 8.65 46.39
CA ALA A 5 42.16 7.64 46.22
C ALA A 5 40.76 8.29 46.16
N HIS A 6 40.53 9.36 46.94
CA HIS A 6 39.24 10.02 47.03
C HIS A 6 38.89 10.80 45.76
N THR A 7 39.88 11.46 45.14
CA THR A 7 39.70 12.18 43.88
C THR A 7 39.41 11.25 42.71
N SER A 8 40.02 10.06 42.69
CA SER A 8 39.81 9.06 41.63
C SER A 8 38.41 8.44 41.68
N ILE A 9 37.90 8.17 42.90
CA ILE A 9 36.56 7.61 43.09
C ILE A 9 35.47 8.62 42.70
N VAL A 10 35.66 9.90 43.03
CA VAL A 10 34.72 10.96 42.63
C VAL A 10 34.72 11.15 41.11
N ALA A 11 35.88 11.12 40.46
CA ALA A 11 35.98 11.22 39.00
C ALA A 11 35.29 10.05 38.28
N LEU A 12 35.44 8.82 38.78
CA LEU A 12 34.76 7.63 38.26
C LEU A 12 33.24 7.69 38.45
N PHE A 13 32.77 8.19 39.59
CA PHE A 13 31.33 8.38 39.83
C PHE A 13 30.72 9.45 38.90
N VAL A 14 31.41 10.58 38.71
CA VAL A 14 30.95 11.63 37.79
C VAL A 14 30.88 11.12 36.36
N LEU A 15 31.90 10.38 35.90
CA LEU A 15 31.92 9.80 34.55
C LEU A 15 30.81 8.75 34.35
N SER A 16 30.53 7.93 35.36
CA SER A 16 29.42 6.97 35.35
C SER A 16 28.06 7.68 35.29
N CYS A 17 27.86 8.73 36.09
CA CYS A 17 26.63 9.51 36.05
C CYS A 17 26.43 10.22 34.71
N PHE A 18 27.49 10.73 34.08
CA PHE A 18 27.40 11.34 32.75
C PHE A 18 27.09 10.30 31.65
N LEU A 19 27.65 9.10 31.72
CA LEU A 19 27.36 8.02 30.78
C LEU A 19 25.93 7.48 30.96
N CYS A 20 25.46 7.28 32.19
CA CYS A 20 24.06 6.90 32.45
C CYS A 20 23.08 7.97 31.97
N ALA A 21 23.33 9.25 32.29
CA ALA A 21 22.46 10.34 31.85
C ALA A 21 22.44 10.50 30.32
N SER A 22 23.54 10.18 29.63
CA SER A 22 23.58 10.19 28.16
C SER A 22 22.83 9.02 27.54
N VAL A 23 22.84 7.84 28.17
CA VAL A 23 22.06 6.67 27.72
C VAL A 23 20.57 6.89 27.98
N GLU A 24 20.21 7.48 29.10
CA GLU A 24 18.82 7.86 29.40
C GLU A 24 18.31 8.97 28.49
N SER A 25 19.15 9.95 28.14
CA SER A 25 18.82 10.99 27.15
C SER A 25 18.57 10.42 25.75
N GLN A 26 19.22 9.31 25.38
CA GLN A 26 18.97 8.60 24.12
C GLN A 26 17.77 7.64 24.18
N ALA A 27 17.37 7.20 25.37
CA ALA A 27 16.22 6.30 25.57
C ALA A 27 14.88 7.03 25.72
N VAL A 28 14.90 8.36 25.91
CA VAL A 28 13.71 9.22 25.85
C VAL A 28 13.64 9.94 24.49
N VAL A 29 13.83 9.18 23.42
CA VAL A 29 13.00 9.39 22.21
C VAL A 29 11.77 8.53 22.41
N GLU A 30 11.00 8.83 23.47
CA GLU A 30 9.59 8.49 23.47
C GLU A 30 9.05 9.04 22.16
N SER A 31 8.53 8.14 21.31
CA SER A 31 7.77 8.48 20.12
C SER A 31 6.71 9.49 20.56
N ALA A 32 7.02 10.78 20.39
CA ALA A 32 6.02 11.82 20.48
C ALA A 32 5.05 11.45 19.38
N LYS A 33 3.91 10.84 19.77
CA LYS A 33 2.79 10.59 18.87
C LYS A 33 2.57 11.88 18.11
N SER A 34 3.01 11.89 16.86
CA SER A 34 3.04 13.11 16.10
C SER A 34 1.60 13.59 16.03
N ASN A 35 1.32 14.85 16.35
CA ASN A 35 -0.02 15.45 16.17
C ASN A 35 -0.38 15.59 14.68
N LEU A 36 0.28 14.84 13.80
CA LEU A 36 -0.01 14.77 12.38
C LEU A 36 -1.34 14.04 12.19
N ARG A 37 -2.05 14.43 11.14
CA ARG A 37 -3.26 13.72 10.74
C ARG A 37 -2.88 12.29 10.31
N PRO A 38 -3.69 11.28 10.63
CA PRO A 38 -3.51 9.94 10.09
C PRO A 38 -3.52 9.98 8.56
N THR A 39 -2.56 9.29 7.95
CA THR A 39 -2.52 9.03 6.51
C THR A 39 -3.23 7.70 6.21
N LEU A 40 -4.14 7.70 5.25
CA LEU A 40 -4.80 6.52 4.68
C LEU A 40 -4.22 6.26 3.30
N LEU A 41 -3.51 5.15 3.11
CA LEU A 41 -2.95 4.75 1.84
C LEU A 41 -3.86 3.71 1.17
N LEU A 42 -4.51 4.11 0.09
CA LEU A 42 -5.52 3.31 -0.59
C LEU A 42 -4.91 2.67 -1.84
N THR A 43 -4.63 1.38 -1.78
CA THR A 43 -4.01 0.63 -2.90
C THR A 43 -4.98 -0.34 -3.55
N GLY A 44 -4.83 -0.57 -4.85
CA GLY A 44 -5.66 -1.52 -5.57
C GLY A 44 -5.59 -1.38 -7.09
N ASP A 45 -6.64 -1.86 -7.74
CA ASP A 45 -6.78 -1.83 -9.21
C ASP A 45 -7.59 -0.61 -9.70
N SER A 46 -8.25 -0.75 -10.86
CA SER A 46 -9.18 0.21 -11.44
C SER A 46 -10.29 0.67 -10.48
N LEU A 47 -10.75 -0.19 -9.57
CA LEU A 47 -11.76 0.14 -8.57
C LEU A 47 -11.25 1.14 -7.54
N THR A 48 -9.95 1.17 -7.30
CA THR A 48 -9.29 2.18 -6.48
C THR A 48 -8.93 3.40 -7.32
N GLU A 49 -8.40 3.23 -8.54
CA GLU A 49 -8.02 4.35 -9.43
C GLU A 49 -9.22 5.25 -9.76
N LEU A 50 -10.32 4.66 -10.22
CA LEU A 50 -11.49 5.40 -10.71
C LEU A 50 -12.39 5.90 -9.57
N SER A 51 -12.15 5.47 -8.34
CA SER A 51 -12.95 5.87 -7.18
C SER A 51 -12.78 7.33 -6.74
N VAL A 52 -11.79 8.03 -7.31
CA VAL A 52 -11.55 9.44 -7.03
C VAL A 52 -12.49 10.35 -7.83
N ASP A 53 -13.21 9.83 -8.82
CA ASP A 53 -14.06 10.63 -9.71
C ASP A 53 -15.35 11.10 -9.00
N PRO A 54 -15.50 12.40 -8.72
CA PRO A 54 -16.68 12.94 -8.06
C PRO A 54 -17.93 12.86 -8.96
N ALA A 55 -17.78 12.85 -10.29
CA ALA A 55 -18.92 12.73 -11.20
C ALA A 55 -19.59 11.36 -11.12
N ARG A 56 -18.86 10.35 -10.64
CA ARG A 56 -19.35 8.99 -10.42
C ARG A 56 -19.68 8.70 -8.95
N MET A 57 -19.60 9.69 -8.07
CA MET A 57 -19.70 9.51 -6.62
C MET A 57 -18.75 8.40 -6.14
N GLY A 58 -17.53 8.37 -6.67
CA GLY A 58 -16.57 7.33 -6.36
C GLY A 58 -16.27 7.29 -4.85
N TRP A 59 -16.10 6.09 -4.30
CA TRP A 59 -16.03 5.92 -2.84
C TRP A 59 -14.89 6.69 -2.19
N VAL A 60 -13.75 6.88 -2.87
CA VAL A 60 -12.65 7.71 -2.36
C VAL A 60 -13.02 9.18 -2.37
N SER A 61 -13.72 9.68 -3.40
CA SER A 61 -14.19 11.06 -3.40
C SER A 61 -15.12 11.36 -2.21
N LEU A 62 -15.99 10.41 -1.86
CA LEU A 62 -16.88 10.50 -0.69
C LEU A 62 -16.08 10.41 0.61
N LEU A 63 -15.16 9.45 0.72
CA LEU A 63 -14.29 9.28 1.88
C LEU A 63 -13.42 10.53 2.12
N GLN A 64 -12.86 11.12 1.07
CA GLN A 64 -12.10 12.37 1.18
C GLN A 64 -12.99 13.53 1.65
N SER A 65 -14.24 13.61 1.18
CA SER A 65 -15.20 14.61 1.66
C SER A 65 -15.49 14.45 3.17
N ASP A 66 -15.73 13.23 3.63
CA ASP A 66 -16.06 12.93 5.02
C ASP A 66 -14.87 13.18 5.97
N TYR A 67 -13.65 12.88 5.52
CA TYR A 67 -12.44 12.95 6.35
C TYR A 67 -11.54 14.16 6.06
N ILE A 68 -11.99 15.14 5.26
CA ILE A 68 -11.19 16.31 4.78
C ILE A 68 -10.47 17.10 5.88
N ARG A 69 -10.97 17.07 7.13
CA ARG A 69 -10.40 17.79 8.27
C ARG A 69 -9.61 16.91 9.23
N THR A 70 -9.65 15.59 9.05
CA THR A 70 -9.23 14.62 10.07
C THR A 70 -8.20 13.62 9.56
N ALA A 71 -8.11 13.34 8.25
CA ALA A 71 -7.14 12.40 7.69
C ALA A 71 -6.65 12.89 6.31
N ASP A 72 -5.43 12.49 5.97
CA ASP A 72 -4.89 12.66 4.62
C ASP A 72 -5.09 11.35 3.86
N VAL A 73 -5.51 11.44 2.59
CA VAL A 73 -5.86 10.27 1.77
C VAL A 73 -4.97 10.23 0.54
N ILE A 74 -4.22 9.13 0.41
CA ILE A 74 -3.27 8.89 -0.67
C ILE A 74 -3.77 7.71 -1.49
N VAL A 75 -3.95 7.90 -2.79
CA VAL A 75 -4.51 6.88 -3.68
C VAL A 75 -3.40 6.33 -4.57
N ARG A 76 -3.30 5.00 -4.62
CA ARG A 76 -2.37 4.22 -5.45
C ARG A 76 -3.12 3.06 -6.12
N GLY A 77 -4.17 3.41 -6.85
CA GLY A 77 -4.89 2.48 -7.73
C GLY A 77 -4.24 2.42 -9.11
N VAL A 78 -4.13 1.23 -9.69
CA VAL A 78 -3.58 1.04 -11.04
C VAL A 78 -4.48 0.11 -11.85
N SER A 79 -5.18 0.68 -12.83
CA SER A 79 -6.15 -0.04 -13.67
C SER A 79 -5.51 -1.19 -14.44
N GLY A 80 -6.20 -2.34 -14.45
CA GLY A 80 -5.76 -3.55 -15.14
C GLY A 80 -4.67 -4.35 -14.42
N TYR A 81 -4.29 -4.00 -13.18
CA TYR A 81 -3.26 -4.74 -12.47
C TYR A 81 -3.85 -5.91 -11.68
N SER A 82 -3.27 -7.10 -11.86
CA SER A 82 -3.48 -8.27 -11.01
C SER A 82 -2.61 -8.18 -9.75
N THR A 83 -2.80 -9.11 -8.81
CA THR A 83 -1.92 -9.19 -7.62
C THR A 83 -0.46 -9.43 -7.97
N GLU A 84 -0.18 -10.16 -9.06
CA GLU A 84 1.19 -10.43 -9.54
C GLU A 84 1.85 -9.16 -10.05
N TRP A 85 1.16 -8.42 -10.93
CA TRP A 85 1.71 -7.19 -11.51
C TRP A 85 1.87 -6.10 -10.46
N PHE A 86 0.94 -6.02 -9.50
CA PHE A 86 1.06 -5.09 -8.39
C PHE A 86 2.35 -5.34 -7.59
N LEU A 87 2.63 -6.58 -7.22
CA LEU A 87 3.88 -6.94 -6.53
C LEU A 87 5.12 -6.56 -7.32
N LYS A 88 5.10 -6.84 -8.62
CA LYS A 88 6.28 -6.69 -9.46
C LYS A 88 6.60 -5.22 -9.79
N TYR A 89 5.57 -4.40 -9.96
CA TYR A 89 5.72 -3.08 -10.56
C TYR A 89 5.25 -1.92 -9.66
N VAL A 90 4.34 -2.16 -8.72
CA VAL A 90 3.74 -1.10 -7.89
C VAL A 90 4.33 -1.10 -6.49
N MET A 91 4.44 -2.29 -5.87
CA MET A 91 4.98 -2.43 -4.51
C MET A 91 6.35 -1.76 -4.33
N PRO A 92 7.36 -1.95 -5.22
CA PRO A 92 8.67 -1.33 -5.02
C PRO A 92 8.62 0.20 -5.01
N THR A 93 7.73 0.80 -5.81
CA THR A 93 7.52 2.25 -5.82
C THR A 93 6.88 2.73 -4.53
N ILE A 94 5.89 2.02 -4.00
CA ILE A 94 5.25 2.40 -2.74
C ILE A 94 6.22 2.24 -1.56
N GLU A 95 7.01 1.16 -1.53
CA GLU A 95 8.08 0.97 -0.55
C GLU A 95 9.10 2.12 -0.58
N ASP A 96 9.48 2.59 -1.77
CA ASP A 96 10.35 3.76 -1.94
C ASP A 96 9.68 5.06 -1.45
N GLU A 97 8.40 5.28 -1.77
CA GLU A 97 7.65 6.44 -1.28
C GLU A 97 7.58 6.50 0.26
N ILE A 98 7.32 5.35 0.90
CA ILE A 98 7.25 5.25 2.37
C ILE A 98 8.64 5.48 2.98
N SER A 99 9.67 4.80 2.47
CA SER A 99 11.03 4.88 3.02
C SER A 99 11.70 6.23 2.78
N SER A 100 11.39 6.90 1.67
CA SER A 100 11.85 8.27 1.36
C SER A 100 11.03 9.36 2.06
N SER A 101 10.00 8.99 2.83
CA SER A 101 9.09 9.91 3.50
C SER A 101 8.41 10.90 2.54
N ALA A 102 7.99 10.42 1.36
CA ALA A 102 7.22 11.21 0.39
C ALA A 102 5.88 11.71 0.98
N TYR A 103 5.40 11.05 2.03
CA TYR A 103 4.26 11.42 2.86
C TYR A 103 4.44 10.88 4.28
N ALA A 104 3.61 11.33 5.23
CA ALA A 104 3.60 10.79 6.58
C ALA A 104 3.25 9.29 6.56
N VAL A 105 4.00 8.49 7.33
CA VAL A 105 3.85 7.02 7.37
C VAL A 105 2.37 6.65 7.52
N PRO A 106 1.83 5.77 6.65
CA PRO A 106 0.43 5.37 6.71
C PRO A 106 0.04 4.80 8.07
N SER A 107 -1.14 5.19 8.54
CA SER A 107 -1.79 4.58 9.70
C SER A 107 -2.71 3.42 9.29
N LEU A 108 -3.23 3.46 8.07
CA LEU A 108 -4.04 2.42 7.45
C LEU A 108 -3.61 2.26 6.00
N ILE A 109 -3.43 1.01 5.57
CA ILE A 109 -3.18 0.64 4.18
C ILE A 109 -4.28 -0.31 3.72
N THR A 110 -4.97 0.02 2.64
CA THR A 110 -5.93 -0.90 2.02
C THR A 110 -5.28 -1.68 0.88
N ILE A 111 -5.66 -2.94 0.73
CA ILE A 111 -5.33 -3.76 -0.44
C ILE A 111 -6.64 -4.21 -1.07
N PHE A 112 -6.99 -3.62 -2.21
CA PHE A 112 -8.20 -3.93 -2.95
C PHE A 112 -7.84 -4.47 -4.34
N LEU A 113 -7.45 -5.75 -4.38
CA LEU A 113 -6.96 -6.47 -5.55
C LEU A 113 -7.64 -7.84 -5.69
N GLY A 114 -7.60 -8.40 -6.90
CA GLY A 114 -8.14 -9.74 -7.20
C GLY A 114 -9.23 -9.75 -8.27
N THR A 115 -9.77 -8.60 -8.64
CA THR A 115 -10.78 -8.50 -9.72
C THR A 115 -10.20 -8.98 -11.05
N ASN A 116 -8.96 -8.56 -11.35
CA ASN A 116 -8.27 -8.90 -12.60
C ASN A 116 -7.69 -10.32 -12.59
N ASP A 117 -7.28 -10.82 -11.43
CA ASP A 117 -6.80 -12.18 -11.22
C ASP A 117 -7.86 -13.24 -11.60
N GLY A 118 -9.12 -12.93 -11.32
CA GLY A 118 -10.28 -13.78 -11.63
C GLY A 118 -10.69 -13.81 -13.11
N VAL A 119 -10.00 -13.08 -14.00
CA VAL A 119 -10.31 -13.12 -15.44
C VAL A 119 -10.12 -14.53 -15.99
N LEU A 120 -11.04 -14.99 -16.84
CA LEU A 120 -10.95 -16.32 -17.46
C LEU A 120 -9.75 -16.41 -18.41
N VAL A 121 -9.06 -17.55 -18.41
CA VAL A 121 -7.91 -17.85 -19.29
C VAL A 121 -8.29 -17.81 -20.78
N ASN A 122 -9.57 -17.97 -21.11
CA ASN A 122 -10.13 -17.85 -22.46
C ASN A 122 -10.98 -16.57 -22.66
N GLY A 123 -10.87 -15.60 -21.74
CA GLY A 123 -11.57 -14.32 -21.80
C GLY A 123 -10.86 -13.28 -22.68
N SER A 124 -11.27 -12.02 -22.57
CA SER A 124 -10.67 -10.92 -23.35
C SER A 124 -9.24 -10.57 -22.96
N ASN A 125 -8.90 -10.74 -21.69
CA ASN A 125 -7.65 -10.26 -21.11
C ASN A 125 -6.97 -11.39 -20.31
N PRO A 126 -6.68 -12.54 -20.96
CA PRO A 126 -6.16 -13.72 -20.27
C PRO A 126 -4.80 -13.49 -19.60
N GLU A 127 -4.05 -12.47 -20.01
CA GLU A 127 -2.78 -12.06 -19.42
C GLU A 127 -2.89 -11.57 -17.97
N MET A 128 -4.09 -11.18 -17.52
CA MET A 128 -4.33 -10.77 -16.14
C MET A 128 -4.66 -11.94 -15.21
N HIS A 129 -4.97 -13.12 -15.77
CA HIS A 129 -5.37 -14.27 -14.99
C HIS A 129 -4.25 -14.71 -14.04
N VAL A 130 -4.61 -14.92 -12.77
CA VAL A 130 -3.70 -15.49 -11.77
C VAL A 130 -4.37 -16.72 -11.16
N PRO A 131 -3.73 -17.91 -11.21
CA PRO A 131 -4.24 -19.11 -10.57
C PRO A 131 -4.50 -18.89 -9.07
N ILE A 132 -5.54 -19.53 -8.51
CA ILE A 132 -5.96 -19.31 -7.11
C ILE A 132 -4.83 -19.53 -6.09
N SER A 133 -3.93 -20.49 -6.34
CA SER A 133 -2.76 -20.74 -5.49
C SER A 133 -1.80 -19.55 -5.51
N GLU A 134 -1.52 -19.00 -6.69
CA GLU A 134 -0.64 -17.85 -6.87
C GLU A 134 -1.29 -16.57 -6.34
N TYR A 135 -2.59 -16.37 -6.55
CA TYR A 135 -3.34 -15.24 -5.96
C TYR A 135 -3.18 -15.22 -4.43
N LYS A 136 -3.34 -16.39 -3.78
CA LYS A 136 -3.13 -16.51 -2.33
C LYS A 136 -1.70 -16.16 -1.92
N GLU A 137 -0.70 -16.69 -2.61
CA GLU A 137 0.71 -16.39 -2.34
C GLU A 137 1.03 -14.91 -2.56
N ASN A 138 0.46 -14.31 -3.61
CA ASN A 138 0.65 -12.92 -3.94
C ASN A 138 0.02 -12.01 -2.88
N LEU A 139 -1.18 -12.33 -2.38
CA LEU A 139 -1.77 -11.58 -1.27
C LEU A 139 -0.88 -11.65 -0.01
N ILE A 140 -0.34 -12.82 0.33
CA ILE A 140 0.59 -12.95 1.45
C ILE A 140 1.80 -12.05 1.26
N LYS A 141 2.43 -12.08 0.07
CA LYS A 141 3.58 -11.22 -0.25
C LYS A 141 3.23 -9.73 -0.19
N ASN A 142 2.06 -9.34 -0.68
CA ASN A 142 1.60 -7.95 -0.63
C ASN A 142 1.44 -7.46 0.81
N VAL A 143 0.77 -8.26 1.65
CA VAL A 143 0.60 -7.96 3.08
C VAL A 143 1.96 -7.86 3.76
N SER A 144 2.85 -8.83 3.56
CA SER A 144 4.19 -8.79 4.15
C SER A 144 5.03 -7.60 3.68
N GLY A 145 4.93 -7.21 2.41
CA GLY A 145 5.59 -6.01 1.88
C GLY A 145 5.17 -4.75 2.64
N PHE A 146 3.86 -4.54 2.79
CA PHE A 146 3.35 -3.39 3.56
C PHE A 146 3.70 -3.46 5.05
N GLN A 147 3.66 -4.64 5.68
CA GLN A 147 4.09 -4.80 7.08
C GLN A 147 5.57 -4.45 7.27
N ASN A 148 6.42 -4.78 6.30
CA ASN A 148 7.83 -4.43 6.35
C ASN A 148 8.06 -2.93 6.11
N ALA A 149 7.33 -2.33 5.17
CA ALA A 149 7.48 -0.92 4.80
C ALA A 149 6.90 0.03 5.85
N ALA A 150 5.77 -0.34 6.47
CA ALA A 150 5.07 0.45 7.49
C ALA A 150 4.62 -0.45 8.66
N PRO A 151 5.53 -0.82 9.58
CA PRO A 151 5.25 -1.79 10.65
C PRO A 151 4.12 -1.41 11.61
N GLU A 152 3.83 -0.12 11.74
CA GLU A 152 2.79 0.42 12.63
C GLU A 152 1.45 0.64 11.91
N ALA A 153 1.36 0.36 10.61
CA ALA A 153 0.13 0.54 9.84
C ALA A 153 -0.83 -0.63 10.04
N ASP A 154 -2.11 -0.32 10.24
CA ASP A 154 -3.17 -1.31 10.09
C ASP A 154 -3.33 -1.67 8.60
N ILE A 155 -3.58 -2.95 8.31
CA ILE A 155 -3.80 -3.43 6.93
C ILE A 155 -5.24 -3.92 6.78
N LEU A 156 -5.97 -3.32 5.85
CA LEU A 156 -7.33 -3.72 5.48
C LEU A 156 -7.35 -4.40 4.11
N LEU A 157 -7.62 -5.70 4.09
CA LEU A 157 -7.92 -6.44 2.87
C LEU A 157 -9.39 -6.21 2.48
N ILE A 158 -9.61 -5.76 1.24
CA ILE A 158 -10.96 -5.60 0.68
C ILE A 158 -11.15 -6.66 -0.39
N THR A 159 -12.17 -7.50 -0.21
CA THR A 159 -12.50 -8.58 -1.16
C THR A 159 -12.97 -8.01 -2.50
N PRO A 160 -12.47 -8.52 -3.64
CA PRO A 160 -12.93 -8.09 -4.96
C PRO A 160 -14.44 -8.34 -5.14
N PRO A 161 -15.15 -7.50 -5.91
CA PRO A 161 -16.55 -7.73 -6.21
C PRO A 161 -16.74 -9.02 -7.02
N HIS A 162 -17.94 -9.61 -6.93
CA HIS A 162 -18.24 -10.83 -7.67
C HIS A 162 -18.17 -10.60 -9.19
N VAL A 163 -17.29 -11.35 -9.86
CA VAL A 163 -17.21 -11.38 -11.33
C VAL A 163 -18.25 -12.39 -11.82
N GLY A 164 -19.32 -11.93 -12.45
CA GLY A 164 -20.34 -12.81 -13.02
C GLY A 164 -19.85 -13.43 -14.34
N ASP A 165 -19.54 -14.73 -14.33
CA ASP A 165 -18.98 -15.46 -15.48
C ASP A 165 -19.85 -15.35 -16.76
N GLY A 166 -21.17 -15.28 -16.61
CA GLY A 166 -22.10 -15.23 -17.74
C GLY A 166 -22.04 -13.92 -18.56
N ALA A 167 -21.88 -12.77 -17.89
CA ALA A 167 -21.76 -11.47 -18.57
C ALA A 167 -20.35 -11.26 -19.12
N GLY A 168 -19.33 -11.81 -18.44
CA GLY A 168 -17.93 -11.71 -18.87
C GLY A 168 -17.65 -12.40 -20.21
N ILE A 169 -18.26 -13.57 -20.46
CA ILE A 169 -18.10 -14.30 -21.73
C ILE A 169 -18.77 -13.54 -22.90
N GLN A 170 -19.97 -13.00 -22.70
CA GLN A 170 -20.70 -12.25 -23.74
C GLN A 170 -19.98 -10.94 -24.12
N HIS A 171 -19.52 -10.17 -23.13
CA HIS A 171 -18.75 -8.96 -23.40
C HIS A 171 -17.35 -9.24 -23.95
N ALA A 172 -16.81 -10.43 -23.67
CA ALA A 172 -15.55 -10.85 -24.25
C ALA A 172 -15.68 -11.23 -25.73
N SER A 173 -16.76 -11.93 -26.12
CA SER A 173 -17.06 -12.19 -27.53
C SER A 173 -17.28 -10.88 -28.29
N GLU A 174 -18.08 -9.96 -27.74
CA GLU A 174 -18.37 -8.66 -28.37
C GLU A 174 -17.09 -7.82 -28.60
N ARG A 175 -16.15 -7.80 -27.64
CA ARG A 175 -14.87 -7.09 -27.79
C ARG A 175 -13.90 -7.75 -28.77
N ASN A 176 -13.85 -9.09 -28.80
CA ASN A 176 -13.03 -9.82 -29.76
C ASN A 176 -13.55 -9.62 -31.19
N ASP A 177 -14.86 -9.57 -31.38
CA ASP A 177 -15.49 -9.29 -32.67
C ASP A 177 -15.17 -7.85 -33.13
N MET A 178 -15.26 -6.86 -32.25
CA MET A 178 -14.85 -5.48 -32.57
C MET A 178 -13.37 -5.37 -32.94
N LYS A 179 -12.47 -6.07 -32.23
CA LYS A 179 -11.04 -6.07 -32.53
C LYS A 179 -10.74 -6.74 -33.88
N ARG A 180 -11.51 -7.78 -34.24
CA ARG A 180 -11.44 -8.46 -35.54
C ARG A 180 -11.97 -7.59 -36.68
N ASP A 181 -13.07 -6.88 -36.47
CA ASP A 181 -13.62 -5.98 -37.48
C ASP A 181 -12.69 -4.78 -37.72
N SER A 182 -12.08 -4.24 -36.66
CA SER A 182 -11.12 -3.14 -36.79
C SER A 182 -9.81 -3.53 -37.52
N SER A 183 -9.42 -4.82 -37.53
CA SER A 183 -8.22 -5.29 -38.23
C SER A 183 -8.46 -5.64 -39.70
N THR A 184 -9.73 -5.60 -40.17
CA THR A 184 -10.10 -5.82 -41.58
C THR A 184 -10.40 -4.54 -42.35
N ALA A 185 -10.38 -3.38 -41.68
CA ALA A 185 -10.49 -2.09 -42.34
C ALA A 185 -9.22 -1.80 -43.17
N PRO A 186 -9.32 -1.46 -44.46
CA PRO A 186 -8.15 -1.09 -45.24
C PRO A 186 -7.56 0.21 -44.67
N MET A 187 -6.27 0.14 -44.31
CA MET A 187 -5.51 1.28 -43.80
C MET A 187 -5.41 2.37 -44.90
N PRO A 188 -5.62 3.66 -44.57
CA PRO A 188 -5.43 4.76 -45.51
C PRO A 188 -3.95 4.97 -45.89
#